data_AF-A0A1M3MSE7-F1
#
_entry.id   AF-A0A1M3MSE7-F1
#
_cell.length_a   1.000
_cell.length_b   1.000
_cell.length_c   1.000
_cell.angle_alpha   90.00
_cell.angle_beta   90.00
_cell.angle_gamma   90.00
#
_symmetry.space_group_name_H-M   'P 1'
#
loop_
_entity.id
_entity.type
_entity.pdbx_description
1 polymer ?
#
loop_
_entity_poly.entity_id
_entity_poly.type
_entity_poly.pdbx_seq_one_letter_code
_entity_poly.pdbx_strand_id
1 'polypeptide(L)'
;MKKIAFVVAAASLFAFAPLANRFGPVGASLALVWFGVLLAIFASGSIQSLAIGGGALGAFGSGVLGSVSPTAAGAVLVAAAFAERTTRVRSRTAQAVHVLVALVGGGFAGALSNAYTTASLPVFVVAAVVAAVLASLPLLVEADDPVAHALDQAAALVGELGTKRSLQDGAELRRNAHEVPLDRATAARVKTTWQSLLRLAEARVRLERTRPQALLRIAEQITPPAASADAPASTSAPPGAPSAADAVLGMVDQRIAEHVSVLARAYTAVDAVSAARIGLDDSALKNVESMGESLDEVSRAIVEVRAEERLPG
;
A
#
# COMPACT_ATOMS: atom_id res chain seq x y z
N MET A 1 13.29 11.05 -1.64
CA MET A 1 13.39 11.27 -3.11
C MET A 1 12.04 11.19 -3.85
N LYS A 2 11.12 10.28 -3.49
CA LYS A 2 9.85 10.09 -4.23
C LYS A 2 8.97 11.35 -4.33
N LYS A 3 8.87 12.14 -3.25
CA LYS A 3 8.10 13.39 -3.23
C LYS A 3 8.61 14.43 -4.24
N ILE A 4 9.94 14.53 -4.40
CA ILE A 4 10.56 15.45 -5.36
C ILE A 4 10.27 14.99 -6.79
N ALA A 5 10.39 13.68 -7.07
CA ALA A 5 10.06 13.13 -8.39
C ALA A 5 8.58 13.39 -8.77
N PHE A 6 7.66 13.28 -7.81
CA PHE A 6 6.27 13.65 -8.03
C PHE A 6 6.12 15.13 -8.40
N VAL A 7 6.73 16.05 -7.63
CA VAL A 7 6.64 17.50 -7.89
C VAL A 7 7.22 17.85 -9.27
N VAL A 8 8.33 17.23 -9.66
CA VAL A 8 8.93 17.42 -11.00
C VAL A 8 8.00 16.92 -12.10
N ALA A 9 7.41 15.72 -11.94
CA ALA A 9 6.46 15.18 -12.90
C ALA A 9 5.20 16.05 -13.02
N ALA A 10 4.66 16.52 -11.89
CA ALA A 10 3.51 17.42 -11.85
C ALA A 10 3.83 18.76 -12.52
N ALA A 11 4.98 19.38 -12.21
CA ALA A 11 5.40 20.63 -12.83
C ALA A 11 5.57 20.48 -14.35
N SER A 12 6.18 19.37 -14.79
CA SER A 12 6.33 19.07 -16.22
C SER A 12 4.98 18.91 -16.91
N LEU A 13 4.06 18.18 -16.30
CA LEU A 13 2.73 17.95 -16.84
C LEU A 13 1.89 19.23 -16.90
N PHE A 14 1.86 20.02 -15.82
CA PHE A 14 1.10 21.29 -15.77
C PHE A 14 1.76 22.40 -16.59
N ALA A 15 3.06 22.33 -16.90
CA ALA A 15 3.69 23.20 -17.90
C ALA A 15 3.38 22.74 -19.33
N PHE A 16 3.36 21.43 -19.58
CA PHE A 16 3.16 20.89 -20.92
C PHE A 16 1.69 20.95 -21.37
N ALA A 17 0.74 20.62 -20.48
CA ALA A 17 -0.65 20.40 -20.84
C ALA A 17 -1.31 21.56 -21.61
N PRO A 18 -1.14 22.84 -21.23
CA PRO A 18 -1.74 23.94 -21.99
C PRO A 18 -1.09 24.19 -23.36
N LEU A 19 0.12 23.67 -23.56
CA LEU A 19 0.87 23.78 -24.81
C LEU A 19 0.69 22.55 -25.71
N ALA A 20 0.05 21.48 -25.21
CA ALA A 20 -0.03 20.19 -25.87
C ALA A 20 -0.62 20.28 -27.29
N ASN A 21 -1.64 21.11 -27.50
CA ASN A 21 -2.30 21.31 -28.80
C ASN A 21 -1.35 21.76 -29.92
N ARG A 22 -0.18 22.33 -29.58
CA ARG A 22 0.85 22.73 -30.56
C ARG A 22 1.58 21.55 -31.21
N PHE A 23 1.51 20.37 -30.61
CA PHE A 23 2.19 19.15 -31.08
C PHE A 23 1.29 18.24 -31.92
N GLY A 24 0.09 18.72 -32.29
CA GLY A 24 -0.92 17.92 -32.96
C GLY A 24 -1.59 16.89 -32.04
N PRO A 25 -2.71 16.29 -32.47
CA PRO A 25 -3.54 15.44 -31.61
C PRO A 25 -2.81 14.17 -31.15
N VAL A 26 -2.02 13.54 -32.03
CA VAL A 26 -1.29 12.30 -31.71
C VAL A 26 -0.15 12.57 -30.73
N GLY A 27 0.70 13.56 -31.02
CA GLY A 27 1.83 13.91 -30.16
C GLY A 27 1.39 14.39 -28.79
N ALA A 28 0.36 15.25 -28.74
CA ALA A 28 -0.27 15.69 -27.50
C ALA A 28 -0.78 14.53 -26.65
N SER A 29 -1.52 13.60 -27.26
CA SER A 29 -2.12 12.45 -26.56
C SER A 29 -1.05 11.53 -25.98
N LEU A 30 -0.01 11.19 -26.75
CA LEU A 30 1.09 10.35 -26.28
C LEU A 30 1.83 10.99 -25.10
N ALA A 31 2.15 12.29 -25.21
CA ALA A 31 2.85 13.02 -24.16
C ALA A 31 2.01 13.15 -22.89
N LEU A 32 0.72 13.49 -23.00
CA LEU A 32 -0.18 13.60 -21.85
C LEU A 32 -0.38 12.28 -21.13
N VAL A 33 -0.56 11.17 -21.87
CA VAL A 33 -0.66 9.84 -21.27
C VAL A 33 0.65 9.46 -20.58
N TRP A 34 1.80 9.70 -21.22
CA TRP A 34 3.10 9.44 -20.62
C TRP A 34 3.30 10.20 -19.30
N PHE A 35 3.06 11.51 -19.30
CA PHE A 35 3.18 12.33 -18.09
C PHE A 35 2.14 11.98 -17.03
N GLY A 36 0.90 11.64 -17.40
CA GLY A 36 -0.14 11.18 -16.49
C GLY A 36 0.24 9.87 -15.80
N VAL A 37 0.78 8.90 -16.55
CA VAL A 37 1.29 7.63 -16.00
C VAL A 37 2.48 7.87 -15.07
N LEU A 38 3.46 8.70 -15.47
CA LEU A 38 4.58 9.04 -14.60
C LEU A 38 4.13 9.72 -13.30
N LEU A 39 3.19 10.67 -13.38
CA LEU A 39 2.61 11.33 -12.22
C LEU A 39 1.99 10.30 -11.27
N ALA A 40 1.17 9.39 -11.79
CA ALA A 40 0.49 8.37 -11.00
C ALA A 40 1.45 7.35 -10.36
N ILE A 41 2.49 6.92 -11.08
CA ILE A 41 3.54 6.05 -10.56
C ILE A 41 4.28 6.74 -9.40
N PHE A 42 4.61 8.03 -9.53
CA PHE A 42 5.27 8.77 -8.45
C PHE A 42 4.35 9.08 -7.26
N ALA A 43 3.06 9.32 -7.51
CA ALA A 43 2.04 9.47 -6.46
C ALA A 43 1.87 8.16 -5.66
N SER A 44 1.83 7.04 -6.39
CA SER A 44 1.79 5.69 -5.82
C SER A 44 3.09 5.34 -5.09
N GLY A 45 4.24 5.81 -5.58
CA GLY A 45 5.55 5.39 -5.09
C GLY A 45 5.92 3.95 -5.43
N SER A 46 5.15 3.30 -6.31
CA SER A 46 5.36 1.94 -6.83
C SER A 46 4.83 1.82 -8.27
N ILE A 47 5.34 0.86 -9.04
CA ILE A 47 4.87 0.58 -10.40
C ILE A 47 3.80 -0.50 -10.30
N GLN A 48 2.54 -0.10 -10.22
CA GLN A 48 1.38 -0.99 -10.17
C GLN A 48 0.45 -0.74 -11.35
N SER A 49 -0.27 -1.77 -11.79
CA SER A 49 -1.25 -1.69 -12.89
C SER A 49 -2.32 -0.62 -12.62
N LEU A 50 -2.78 -0.49 -11.38
CA LEU A 50 -3.76 0.53 -10.99
C LEU A 50 -3.19 1.96 -11.10
N ALA A 51 -1.91 2.17 -10.80
CA ALA A 51 -1.27 3.47 -10.97
C ALA A 51 -1.13 3.82 -12.45
N ILE A 52 -0.72 2.86 -13.29
CA ILE A 52 -0.64 3.06 -14.75
C ILE A 52 -2.03 3.36 -15.32
N GLY A 53 -3.04 2.55 -14.96
CA GLY A 53 -4.42 2.75 -15.38
C GLY A 53 -5.00 4.08 -14.91
N GLY A 54 -4.76 4.46 -13.65
CA GLY A 54 -5.18 5.74 -13.09
C GLY A 54 -4.55 6.95 -13.79
N GLY A 55 -3.25 6.89 -14.08
CA GLY A 55 -2.57 7.94 -14.84
C GLY A 55 -3.08 8.08 -16.28
N ALA A 56 -3.29 6.96 -16.97
CA ALA A 56 -3.85 6.95 -18.31
C ALA A 56 -5.30 7.46 -18.35
N LEU A 57 -6.13 7.02 -17.40
CA LEU A 57 -7.52 7.48 -17.23
C LEU A 57 -7.58 8.97 -16.90
N GLY A 58 -6.69 9.44 -16.03
CA GLY A 58 -6.58 10.86 -15.67
C GLY A 58 -6.20 11.71 -16.88
N ALA A 59 -5.22 11.28 -17.67
CA ALA A 59 -4.84 11.96 -18.91
C ALA A 59 -5.98 12.01 -19.92
N PHE A 60 -6.70 10.91 -20.11
CA PHE A 60 -7.88 10.84 -20.97
C PHE A 60 -8.99 11.80 -20.49
N GLY A 61 -9.37 11.71 -19.22
CA GLY A 61 -10.41 12.57 -18.63
C GLY A 61 -10.02 14.05 -18.70
N SER A 62 -8.75 14.38 -18.45
CA SER A 62 -8.23 15.73 -18.62
C SER A 62 -8.31 16.21 -20.06
N GLY A 63 -8.02 15.36 -21.04
CA GLY A 63 -8.12 15.70 -22.46
C GLY A 63 -9.55 16.00 -22.88
N VAL A 64 -10.52 15.19 -22.39
CA VAL A 64 -11.95 15.36 -22.68
C VAL A 64 -12.49 16.65 -22.05
N LEU A 65 -12.08 16.95 -20.81
CA LEU A 65 -12.61 18.09 -20.05
C LEU A 65 -11.84 19.40 -20.31
N GLY A 66 -10.61 19.34 -20.83
CA GLY A 66 -9.70 20.48 -20.90
C GLY A 66 -10.22 21.66 -21.71
N SER A 67 -10.98 21.41 -22.77
CA SER A 67 -11.61 22.45 -23.59
C SER A 67 -12.83 23.11 -22.94
N VAL A 68 -13.47 22.43 -21.99
CA VAL A 68 -14.69 22.91 -21.32
C VAL A 68 -14.35 23.57 -19.99
N SER A 69 -13.46 22.95 -19.20
CA SER A 69 -13.09 23.42 -17.87
C SER A 69 -11.68 22.92 -17.51
N PRO A 70 -10.65 23.80 -17.56
CA PRO A 70 -9.31 23.49 -17.08
C PRO A 70 -9.29 23.04 -15.61
N THR A 71 -10.20 23.58 -14.80
CA THR A 71 -10.40 23.17 -13.41
C THR A 71 -10.86 21.71 -13.33
N ALA A 72 -11.90 21.32 -14.06
CA ALA A 72 -12.38 19.94 -14.04
C ALA A 72 -11.33 18.96 -14.60
N ALA A 73 -10.61 19.37 -15.64
CA ALA A 73 -9.53 18.59 -16.23
C ALA A 73 -8.41 18.31 -15.23
N GLY A 74 -7.91 19.34 -14.54
CA GLY A 74 -6.90 19.19 -13.50
C GLY A 74 -7.38 18.35 -12.31
N ALA A 75 -8.63 18.52 -11.89
CA ALA A 75 -9.23 17.76 -10.79
C ALA A 75 -9.26 16.25 -11.10
N VAL A 76 -9.79 15.86 -12.27
CA VAL A 76 -9.87 14.46 -12.69
C VAL A 76 -8.49 13.84 -12.86
N LEU A 77 -7.55 14.58 -13.46
CA LEU A 77 -6.18 14.14 -13.66
C LEU A 77 -5.50 13.77 -12.34
N VAL A 78 -5.53 14.67 -11.36
CA VAL A 78 -4.87 14.46 -10.06
C VAL A 78 -5.61 13.39 -9.26
N ALA A 79 -6.95 13.42 -9.20
CA ALA A 79 -7.72 12.39 -8.50
C ALA A 79 -7.44 10.98 -9.05
N ALA A 80 -7.40 10.81 -10.38
CA ALA A 80 -7.09 9.53 -10.99
C ALA A 80 -5.62 9.10 -10.78
N ALA A 81 -4.67 10.04 -10.82
CA ALA A 81 -3.27 9.76 -10.51
C ALA A 81 -3.05 9.25 -9.08
N PHE A 82 -3.91 9.70 -8.14
CA PHE A 82 -3.90 9.31 -6.74
C PHE A 82 -4.79 8.10 -6.41
N ALA A 83 -5.44 7.47 -7.40
CA ALA A 83 -6.38 6.37 -7.17
C ALA A 83 -5.74 5.19 -6.42
N GLU A 84 -4.55 4.73 -6.84
CA GLU A 84 -3.85 3.64 -6.15
C GLU A 84 -3.41 4.04 -4.74
N ARG A 85 -2.95 5.28 -4.53
CA ARG A 85 -2.58 5.72 -3.18
C ARG A 85 -3.79 5.76 -2.25
N THR A 86 -4.95 6.16 -2.79
CA THR A 86 -6.21 6.24 -2.05
C THR A 86 -6.63 4.87 -1.51
N THR A 87 -6.43 3.77 -2.25
CA THR A 87 -6.81 2.43 -1.75
C THR A 87 -6.03 2.00 -0.51
N ARG A 88 -4.85 2.60 -0.29
CA ARG A 88 -3.99 2.34 0.88
C ARG A 88 -4.29 3.23 2.08
N VAL A 89 -5.23 4.17 1.96
CA VAL A 89 -5.64 5.01 3.11
C VAL A 89 -6.56 4.16 4.01
N ARG A 90 -6.25 4.06 5.31
CA ARG A 90 -6.84 3.05 6.21
C ARG A 90 -8.33 3.25 6.50
N SER A 91 -8.78 4.50 6.67
CA SER A 91 -10.17 4.79 7.00
C SER A 91 -10.95 5.32 5.80
N ARG A 92 -12.24 4.98 5.72
CA ARG A 92 -13.13 5.49 4.66
C ARG A 92 -13.26 7.02 4.69
N THR A 93 -13.23 7.61 5.88
CA THR A 93 -13.27 9.07 6.04
C THR A 93 -11.99 9.71 5.51
N ALA A 94 -10.80 9.17 5.84
CA ALA A 94 -9.55 9.67 5.29
C ALA A 94 -9.43 9.41 3.78
N GLN A 95 -9.99 8.31 3.26
CA GLN A 95 -10.09 8.08 1.81
C GLN A 95 -10.93 9.17 1.13
N ALA A 96 -12.10 9.50 1.68
CA ALA A 96 -12.95 10.56 1.16
C ALA A 96 -12.24 11.92 1.20
N VAL A 97 -11.54 12.23 2.29
CA VAL A 97 -10.71 13.45 2.42
C VAL A 97 -9.58 13.44 1.39
N HIS A 98 -8.87 12.31 1.20
CA HIS A 98 -7.80 12.18 0.22
C HIS A 98 -8.30 12.46 -1.20
N VAL A 99 -9.45 11.88 -1.58
CA VAL A 99 -10.09 12.12 -2.89
C VAL A 99 -10.52 13.58 -3.03
N LEU A 100 -11.15 14.16 -2.00
CA LEU A 100 -11.57 15.55 -2.01
C LEU A 100 -10.38 16.50 -2.19
N VAL A 101 -9.31 16.30 -1.42
CA VAL A 101 -8.07 17.08 -1.52
C VAL A 101 -7.43 16.91 -2.89
N ALA A 102 -7.47 15.72 -3.48
CA ALA A 102 -6.96 15.49 -4.83
C ALA A 102 -7.76 16.23 -5.90
N LEU A 103 -9.09 16.23 -5.80
CA LEU A 103 -9.98 16.97 -6.70
C LEU A 103 -9.76 18.48 -6.57
N VAL A 104 -9.73 19.00 -5.35
CA VAL A 104 -9.56 20.45 -5.09
C VAL A 104 -8.16 20.91 -5.50
N GLY A 105 -7.10 20.21 -5.08
CA GLY A 105 -5.71 20.53 -5.43
C GLY A 105 -5.46 20.44 -6.93
N GLY A 106 -5.97 19.40 -7.59
CA GLY A 106 -5.91 19.25 -9.04
C GLY A 106 -6.71 20.32 -9.77
N GLY A 107 -7.88 20.69 -9.26
CA GLY A 107 -8.71 21.74 -9.84
C GLY A 107 -8.03 23.10 -9.83
N PHE A 108 -7.48 23.50 -8.69
CA PHE A 108 -6.69 24.73 -8.60
C PHE A 108 -5.43 24.67 -9.47
N ALA A 109 -4.73 23.52 -9.52
CA ALA A 109 -3.55 23.34 -10.36
C ALA A 109 -3.88 23.53 -11.85
N GLY A 110 -4.98 22.93 -12.34
CA GLY A 110 -5.45 23.07 -13.71
C GLY A 110 -5.87 24.50 -14.05
N ALA A 111 -6.64 25.15 -13.17
CA ALA A 111 -7.07 26.53 -13.34
C ALA A 111 -5.86 27.49 -13.39
N LEU A 112 -4.92 27.34 -12.46
CA LEU A 112 -3.73 28.18 -12.37
C LEU A 112 -2.82 28.03 -13.59
N SER A 113 -2.53 26.78 -13.98
CA SER A 113 -1.73 26.48 -15.17
C SER A 113 -2.32 27.13 -16.42
N ASN A 114 -3.63 27.04 -16.61
CA ASN A 114 -4.32 27.64 -17.77
C ASN A 114 -4.34 29.18 -17.73
N ALA A 115 -4.56 29.78 -16.55
CA ALA A 115 -4.65 31.23 -16.38
C ALA A 115 -3.37 31.97 -16.76
N TYR A 116 -2.21 31.33 -16.61
CA TYR A 116 -0.89 31.94 -16.85
C TYR A 116 -0.22 31.49 -18.15
N THR A 117 -0.94 30.81 -19.05
CA THR A 117 -0.40 30.30 -20.33
C THR A 117 0.13 31.36 -21.27
N THR A 118 -0.42 32.57 -21.21
CA THR A 118 -0.02 33.72 -22.02
C THR A 118 0.90 34.70 -21.28
N ALA A 119 1.26 34.39 -20.03
CA ALA A 119 2.15 35.20 -19.24
C ALA A 119 3.61 35.11 -19.76
N SER A 120 4.47 36.00 -19.27
CA SER A 120 5.90 35.88 -19.52
C SER A 120 6.45 34.52 -19.04
N LEU A 121 7.49 34.01 -19.72
CA LEU A 121 8.05 32.69 -19.41
C LEU A 121 8.40 32.50 -17.92
N PRO A 122 9.02 33.47 -17.21
CA PRO A 122 9.30 33.31 -15.78
C PRO A 122 8.03 33.13 -14.94
N VAL A 123 6.98 33.90 -15.23
CA VAL A 123 5.70 33.83 -14.50
C VAL A 123 5.00 32.49 -14.78
N PHE A 124 5.03 32.03 -16.03
CA PHE A 124 4.49 30.73 -16.41
C PHE A 124 5.19 29.58 -15.68
N VAL A 125 6.53 29.61 -15.60
CA VAL A 125 7.31 28.59 -14.86
C VAL A 125 6.94 28.59 -13.38
N VAL A 126 6.82 29.76 -12.75
CA VAL A 126 6.39 29.86 -11.34
C VAL A 126 4.98 29.31 -11.17
N ALA A 127 4.04 29.65 -12.05
CA ALA A 127 2.68 29.13 -12.00
C ALA A 127 2.63 27.60 -12.11
N ALA A 128 3.45 27.00 -12.99
CA ALA A 128 3.55 25.54 -13.11
C ALA A 128 4.12 24.87 -11.84
N VAL A 129 5.10 25.50 -11.17
CA VAL A 129 5.63 25.02 -9.90
C VAL A 129 4.57 25.11 -8.80
N VAL A 130 3.84 26.21 -8.70
CA VAL A 130 2.74 26.35 -7.72
C VAL A 130 1.63 25.33 -8.00
N ALA A 131 1.27 25.12 -9.27
CA ALA A 131 0.32 24.08 -9.67
C ALA A 131 0.80 22.68 -9.24
N ALA A 132 2.09 22.38 -9.38
CA ALA A 132 2.68 21.12 -8.90
C ALA A 132 2.60 20.96 -7.38
N VAL A 133 2.80 22.03 -6.62
CA VAL A 133 2.63 22.03 -5.16
C VAL A 133 1.18 21.78 -4.78
N LEU A 134 0.21 22.42 -5.45
CA LEU A 134 -1.22 22.20 -5.23
C LEU A 134 -1.64 20.75 -5.57
N ALA A 135 -1.12 20.20 -6.67
CA ALA A 135 -1.34 18.81 -7.05
C ALA A 135 -0.71 17.82 -6.05
N SER A 136 0.25 18.26 -5.23
CA SER A 136 0.92 17.44 -4.21
C SER A 136 0.19 17.39 -2.87
N LEU A 137 -0.86 18.19 -2.67
CA LEU A 137 -1.63 18.23 -1.42
C LEU A 137 -2.12 16.84 -0.93
N PRO A 138 -2.54 15.89 -1.78
CA PRO A 138 -2.95 14.55 -1.31
C PRO A 138 -1.81 13.78 -0.62
N LEU A 139 -0.54 14.14 -0.85
CA LEU A 139 0.60 13.54 -0.16
C LEU A 139 0.67 13.90 1.33
N LEU A 140 -0.09 14.91 1.78
CA LEU A 140 -0.24 15.26 3.19
C LEU A 140 -1.14 14.27 3.94
N VAL A 141 -2.00 13.55 3.23
CA VAL A 141 -2.80 12.49 3.82
C VAL A 141 -1.96 11.22 3.85
N GLU A 142 -1.81 10.68 5.05
CA GLU A 142 -1.04 9.47 5.28
C GLU A 142 -1.71 8.27 4.59
N ALA A 143 -0.92 7.58 3.78
CA ALA A 143 -1.30 6.33 3.16
C ALA A 143 -0.43 5.23 3.75
N ASP A 144 -0.99 4.04 3.91
CA ASP A 144 -0.28 2.89 4.45
C ASP A 144 0.90 2.49 3.54
N ASP A 145 1.89 1.81 4.11
CA ASP A 145 3.02 1.30 3.35
C ASP A 145 2.52 0.26 2.31
N PRO A 146 3.00 0.32 1.05
CA PRO A 146 2.53 -0.58 0.00
C PRO A 146 2.73 -2.07 0.32
N VAL A 147 3.80 -2.42 1.05
CA VAL A 147 4.07 -3.81 1.44
C VAL A 147 3.11 -4.23 2.54
N ALA A 148 2.93 -3.40 3.58
CA ALA A 148 1.98 -3.66 4.66
C ALA A 148 0.55 -3.84 4.12
N HIS A 149 0.12 -2.92 3.26
CA HIS A 149 -1.21 -2.99 2.64
C HIS A 149 -1.40 -4.25 1.78
N ALA A 150 -0.39 -4.65 1.01
CA ALA A 150 -0.46 -5.87 0.20
C ALA A 150 -0.55 -7.13 1.06
N LEU A 151 0.14 -7.17 2.22
CA LEU A 151 0.04 -8.26 3.17
C LEU A 151 -1.35 -8.34 3.83
N ASP A 152 -1.94 -7.21 4.21
CA ASP A 152 -3.31 -7.16 4.72
C ASP A 152 -4.34 -7.62 3.69
N GLN A 153 -4.20 -7.20 2.43
CA GLN A 153 -5.05 -7.68 1.34
C GLN A 153 -4.92 -9.19 1.14
N ALA A 154 -3.70 -9.71 1.18
CA ALA A 154 -3.46 -11.15 1.08
C ALA A 154 -4.10 -11.89 2.27
N ALA A 155 -3.93 -11.37 3.49
CA ALA A 155 -4.52 -11.94 4.71
C ALA A 155 -6.06 -11.97 4.65
N ALA A 156 -6.70 -10.96 4.04
CA ALA A 156 -8.15 -10.93 3.86
C ALA A 156 -8.67 -11.98 2.86
N LEU A 157 -7.80 -12.48 1.97
CA LEU A 157 -8.13 -13.46 0.93
C LEU A 157 -7.78 -14.90 1.31
N VAL A 158 -7.05 -15.13 2.40
CA VAL A 158 -6.67 -16.45 2.89
C VAL A 158 -7.63 -16.90 4.00
N GLY A 159 -8.21 -18.09 3.86
CA GLY A 159 -9.16 -18.63 4.84
C GLY A 159 -8.53 -19.16 6.13
N GLU A 160 -7.29 -19.65 6.07
CA GLU A 160 -6.61 -20.28 7.21
C GLU A 160 -6.10 -19.27 8.24
N LEU A 161 -6.50 -19.45 9.50
CA LEU A 161 -6.24 -18.51 10.59
C LEU A 161 -4.75 -18.28 10.88
N GLY A 162 -3.91 -19.33 10.78
CA GLY A 162 -2.48 -19.25 11.09
C GLY A 162 -1.70 -18.37 10.11
N THR A 163 -1.91 -18.59 8.81
CA THR A 163 -1.29 -17.79 7.75
C THR A 163 -1.83 -16.38 7.73
N LYS A 164 -3.14 -16.22 7.92
CA LYS A 164 -3.79 -14.91 8.04
C LYS A 164 -3.13 -14.09 9.15
N ARG A 165 -2.96 -14.66 10.35
CA ARG A 165 -2.29 -14.00 11.47
C ARG A 165 -0.83 -13.66 11.14
N SER A 166 -0.08 -14.59 10.56
CA SER A 166 1.32 -14.34 10.17
C SER A 166 1.46 -13.19 9.17
N LEU A 167 0.55 -13.08 8.20
CA LEU A 167 0.53 -11.97 7.23
C LEU A 167 0.16 -10.64 7.90
N GLN A 168 -0.80 -10.64 8.83
CA GLN A 168 -1.16 -9.47 9.63
C GLN A 168 0.00 -9.01 10.51
N ASP A 169 0.65 -9.93 11.22
CA ASP A 169 1.85 -9.66 12.02
C ASP A 169 2.97 -9.07 11.14
N GLY A 170 3.15 -9.59 9.92
CA GLY A 170 4.08 -9.04 8.94
C GLY A 170 3.72 -7.63 8.47
N ALA A 171 2.43 -7.34 8.29
CA ALA A 171 1.94 -6.01 7.92
C ALA A 171 2.15 -5.00 9.06
N GLU A 172 1.85 -5.38 10.30
CA GLU A 172 2.11 -4.57 11.49
C GLU A 172 3.60 -4.32 11.69
N LEU A 173 4.43 -5.36 11.56
CA LEU A 173 5.88 -5.22 11.60
C LEU A 173 6.39 -4.23 10.55
N ARG A 174 5.85 -4.26 9.32
CA ARG A 174 6.26 -3.34 8.26
C ARG A 174 5.88 -1.88 8.57
N ARG A 175 4.76 -1.65 9.25
CA ARG A 175 4.33 -0.30 9.69
C ARG A 175 5.20 0.24 10.81
N ASN A 176 5.57 -0.63 11.74
CA ASN A 176 6.38 -0.27 12.90
C ASN A 176 7.87 -0.21 12.57
N ALA A 177 8.30 -0.83 11.47
CA ALA A 177 9.64 -0.70 10.91
C ALA A 177 9.88 0.74 10.44
N HIS A 178 10.23 1.61 11.39
CA HIS A 178 10.71 2.97 11.11
C HIS A 178 11.93 2.90 10.19
N GLU A 179 12.27 4.01 9.52
CA GLU A 179 13.52 4.13 8.75
C GLU A 179 14.72 4.13 9.71
N VAL A 180 15.00 2.98 10.33
CA VAL A 180 16.20 2.79 11.13
C VAL A 180 17.38 2.81 10.15
N PRO A 181 18.44 3.59 10.42
CA PRO A 181 19.60 3.66 9.54
C PRO A 181 20.34 2.32 9.53
N LEU A 182 19.96 1.45 8.59
CA LEU A 182 20.65 0.21 8.27
C LEU A 182 21.82 0.50 7.31
N ASP A 183 22.89 -0.28 7.42
CA ASP A 183 23.90 -0.28 6.37
C ASP A 183 23.29 -0.74 5.02
N ARG A 184 23.90 -0.31 3.91
CA ARG A 184 23.35 -0.56 2.57
C ARG A 184 23.16 -2.06 2.27
N ALA A 185 24.03 -2.93 2.77
CA ALA A 185 23.94 -4.36 2.51
C ALA A 185 22.80 -5.01 3.30
N THR A 186 22.62 -4.62 4.57
CA THR A 186 21.51 -5.09 5.40
C THR A 186 20.17 -4.55 4.89
N ALA A 187 20.10 -3.28 4.51
CA ALA A 187 18.91 -2.70 3.88
C ALA A 187 18.52 -3.45 2.59
N ALA A 188 19.51 -3.83 1.76
CA ALA A 188 19.26 -4.62 0.56
C ALA A 188 18.72 -6.03 0.89
N ARG A 189 19.30 -6.72 1.89
CA ARG A 189 18.80 -8.03 2.34
C ARG A 189 17.38 -7.96 2.88
N VAL A 190 17.09 -7.01 3.77
CA VAL A 190 15.75 -6.78 4.32
C VAL A 190 14.74 -6.51 3.19
N LYS A 191 15.11 -5.68 2.21
CA LYS A 191 14.29 -5.43 1.02
C LYS A 191 14.00 -6.71 0.24
N THR A 192 15.00 -7.55 0.00
CA THR A 192 14.82 -8.85 -0.67
C THR A 192 13.90 -9.78 0.13
N THR A 193 14.04 -9.84 1.46
CA THR A 193 13.18 -10.66 2.32
C THR A 193 11.72 -10.21 2.25
N TRP A 194 11.45 -8.89 2.30
CA TRP A 194 10.11 -8.35 2.10
C TRP A 194 9.53 -8.70 0.73
N GLN A 195 10.35 -8.63 -0.34
CA GLN A 195 9.91 -9.02 -1.68
C GLN A 195 9.60 -10.52 -1.79
N SER A 196 10.40 -11.39 -1.16
CA SER A 196 10.14 -12.83 -1.10
C SER A 196 8.85 -13.14 -0.34
N LEU A 197 8.61 -12.46 0.80
CA LEU A 197 7.37 -12.59 1.55
C LEU A 197 6.13 -12.21 0.72
N LEU A 198 6.19 -11.09 -0.02
CA LEU A 198 5.10 -10.69 -0.91
C LEU A 198 4.82 -11.72 -2.01
N ARG A 199 5.88 -12.30 -2.61
CA ARG A 199 5.72 -13.36 -3.63
C ARG A 199 5.08 -14.62 -3.04
N LEU A 200 5.44 -14.99 -1.80
CA LEU A 200 4.84 -16.12 -1.11
C LEU A 200 3.35 -15.85 -0.78
N ALA A 201 3.04 -14.65 -0.29
CA ALA A 201 1.66 -14.23 -0.01
C ALA A 201 0.81 -14.24 -1.29
N GLU A 202 1.33 -13.72 -2.40
CA GLU A 202 0.64 -13.77 -3.69
C GLU A 202 0.45 -15.21 -4.19
N ALA A 203 1.47 -16.05 -4.10
CA ALA A 203 1.37 -17.47 -4.46
C ALA A 203 0.31 -18.18 -3.62
N ARG A 204 0.25 -17.89 -2.31
CA ARG A 204 -0.75 -18.46 -1.40
C ARG A 204 -2.18 -18.06 -1.77
N VAL A 205 -2.39 -16.79 -2.12
CA VAL A 205 -3.70 -16.28 -2.60
C VAL A 205 -4.09 -16.93 -3.93
N ARG A 206 -3.13 -17.07 -4.86
CA ARG A 206 -3.37 -17.76 -6.13
C ARG A 206 -3.76 -19.22 -5.92
N LEU A 207 -3.06 -19.94 -5.05
CA LEU A 207 -3.38 -21.33 -4.70
C LEU A 207 -4.79 -21.45 -4.12
N GLU A 208 -5.16 -20.56 -3.18
CA GLU A 208 -6.50 -20.54 -2.57
C GLU A 208 -7.60 -20.36 -3.63
N ARG A 209 -7.39 -19.45 -4.60
CA ARG A 209 -8.34 -19.21 -5.70
C ARG A 209 -8.45 -20.40 -6.66
N THR A 210 -7.36 -21.13 -6.89
CA THR A 210 -7.35 -22.29 -7.80
C THR A 210 -7.79 -23.60 -7.15
N ARG A 211 -7.80 -23.69 -5.81
CA ARG A 211 -8.15 -24.90 -5.05
C ARG A 211 -9.51 -25.50 -5.46
N PRO A 212 -10.60 -24.73 -5.61
CA PRO A 212 -11.89 -25.27 -6.02
C PRO A 212 -11.83 -25.95 -7.39
N GLN A 213 -11.08 -25.38 -8.34
CA GLN A 213 -10.94 -25.93 -9.69
C GLN A 213 -10.11 -27.22 -9.70
N ALA A 214 -9.07 -27.29 -8.86
CA ALA A 214 -8.26 -28.50 -8.72
C ALA A 214 -9.09 -29.65 -8.11
N LEU A 215 -9.91 -29.37 -7.08
CA LEU A 215 -10.80 -30.36 -6.49
C LEU A 215 -11.85 -30.86 -7.47
N LEU A 216 -12.42 -29.98 -8.31
CA LEU A 216 -13.36 -30.38 -9.37
C LEU A 216 -12.71 -31.31 -10.39
N ARG A 217 -11.50 -31.01 -10.86
CA ARG A 217 -10.77 -31.90 -11.80
C ARG A 217 -10.47 -33.27 -11.19
N ILE A 218 -10.14 -33.31 -9.90
CA ILE A 218 -9.92 -34.57 -9.18
C ILE A 218 -11.24 -35.35 -9.05
N ALA A 219 -12.35 -34.68 -8.73
CA ALA A 219 -13.67 -35.32 -8.66
C ALA A 219 -14.14 -35.88 -10.03
N GLU A 220 -13.87 -35.15 -11.12
CA GLU A 220 -14.13 -35.62 -12.49
C GLU A 220 -13.29 -36.84 -12.87
N GLN A 221 -12.03 -36.90 -12.43
CA GLN A 221 -11.16 -38.07 -12.67
C GLN A 221 -11.54 -39.30 -11.83
N ILE A 222 -12.07 -39.09 -10.61
CA ILE A 222 -12.48 -40.17 -9.71
C ILE A 222 -13.83 -40.74 -10.13
N THR A 223 -14.70 -39.95 -10.77
CA THR A 223 -15.99 -40.43 -11.28
C THR A 223 -15.74 -41.25 -12.56
N PRO A 224 -15.80 -42.59 -12.53
CA PRO A 224 -15.52 -43.38 -13.72
C PRO A 224 -16.65 -43.14 -14.73
N PRO A 225 -16.35 -43.02 -16.04
CA PRO A 225 -17.40 -43.19 -17.04
C PRO A 225 -17.99 -44.59 -16.84
N ALA A 226 -19.32 -44.69 -16.78
CA ALA A 226 -20.08 -45.89 -16.37
C ALA A 226 -19.92 -47.13 -17.29
N ALA A 227 -18.84 -47.25 -18.08
CA ALA A 227 -18.74 -48.16 -19.21
C ALA A 227 -17.48 -49.03 -19.31
N SER A 228 -16.54 -49.04 -18.35
CA SER A 228 -15.36 -49.93 -18.42
C SER A 228 -15.22 -50.82 -17.20
N ALA A 229 -15.72 -52.06 -17.31
CA ALA A 229 -15.81 -53.03 -16.22
C ALA A 229 -14.50 -53.81 -15.91
N ASP A 230 -13.39 -53.58 -16.63
CA ASP A 230 -12.22 -54.49 -16.60
C ASP A 230 -10.87 -53.83 -16.24
N ALA A 231 -10.83 -52.71 -15.52
CA ALA A 231 -9.56 -52.10 -15.10
C ALA A 231 -9.05 -52.66 -13.75
N PRO A 232 -7.77 -53.08 -13.64
CA PRO A 232 -7.19 -53.56 -12.39
C PRO A 232 -7.16 -52.45 -11.33
N ALA A 233 -7.53 -52.80 -10.11
CA ALA A 233 -7.68 -51.90 -8.96
C ALA A 233 -6.44 -51.01 -8.77
N SER A 234 -6.58 -49.73 -9.11
CA SER A 234 -5.61 -48.71 -8.72
C SER A 234 -5.63 -48.59 -7.20
N THR A 235 -4.44 -48.62 -6.59
CA THR A 235 -4.22 -48.42 -5.16
C THR A 235 -4.70 -47.03 -4.77
N SER A 236 -5.96 -46.95 -4.33
CA SER A 236 -6.54 -45.74 -3.79
C SER A 236 -5.77 -45.35 -2.53
N ALA A 237 -5.32 -44.09 -2.48
CA ALA A 237 -4.69 -43.54 -1.29
C ALA A 237 -5.66 -43.67 -0.09
N PRO A 238 -5.14 -43.97 1.12
CA PRO A 238 -5.99 -44.13 2.30
C PRO A 238 -6.83 -42.87 2.54
N PRO A 239 -8.13 -43.03 2.89
CA PRO A 239 -9.02 -41.91 3.14
C PRO A 239 -8.47 -41.07 4.30
N GLY A 240 -8.19 -39.79 4.04
CA GLY A 240 -7.68 -38.84 5.02
C GLY A 240 -6.20 -38.47 4.89
N ALA A 241 -5.45 -39.03 3.93
CA ALA A 241 -4.11 -38.53 3.64
C ALA A 241 -4.17 -37.09 3.07
N PRO A 242 -3.34 -36.15 3.56
CA PRO A 242 -3.29 -34.80 3.03
C PRO A 242 -2.96 -34.84 1.55
N SER A 243 -3.71 -34.10 0.74
CA SER A 243 -3.43 -34.05 -0.69
C SER A 243 -2.07 -33.40 -0.93
N ALA A 244 -1.45 -33.67 -2.08
CA ALA A 244 -0.23 -32.97 -2.48
C ALA A 244 -0.42 -31.44 -2.48
N ALA A 245 -1.63 -30.96 -2.77
CA ALA A 245 -1.98 -29.54 -2.69
C ALA A 245 -1.95 -29.03 -1.24
N ASP A 246 -2.50 -29.78 -0.28
CA ASP A 246 -2.48 -29.41 1.13
C ASP A 246 -1.04 -29.40 1.69
N ALA A 247 -0.18 -30.33 1.24
CA ALA A 247 1.24 -30.34 1.58
C ALA A 247 1.98 -29.09 1.04
N VAL A 248 1.69 -28.68 -0.20
CA VAL A 248 2.26 -27.46 -0.78
C VAL A 248 1.77 -26.21 -0.05
N LEU A 249 0.48 -26.15 0.31
CA LEU A 249 -0.08 -25.05 1.11
C LEU A 249 0.63 -24.96 2.47
N GLY A 250 0.72 -26.07 3.20
CA GLY A 250 1.43 -26.11 4.49
C GLY A 250 2.90 -25.68 4.39
N MET A 251 3.60 -26.05 3.32
CA MET A 251 4.97 -25.58 3.07
C MET A 251 5.03 -24.06 2.81
N VAL A 252 4.09 -23.50 2.04
CA VAL A 252 4.03 -22.06 1.78
C VAL A 252 3.72 -21.29 3.06
N ASP A 253 2.76 -21.78 3.85
CA ASP A 253 2.36 -21.20 5.13
C ASP A 253 3.51 -21.19 6.14
N GLN A 254 4.23 -22.31 6.26
CA GLN A 254 5.43 -22.41 7.08
C GLN A 254 6.50 -21.41 6.63
N ARG A 255 6.74 -21.28 5.33
CA ARG A 255 7.72 -20.31 4.80
C ARG A 255 7.31 -18.87 5.06
N ILE A 256 6.03 -18.53 4.95
CA ILE A 256 5.51 -17.20 5.29
C ILE A 256 5.81 -16.89 6.76
N ALA A 257 5.44 -17.80 7.67
CA ALA A 257 5.69 -17.65 9.11
C ALA A 257 7.19 -17.51 9.42
N GLU A 258 8.03 -18.31 8.76
CA GLU A 258 9.49 -18.23 8.91
C GLU A 258 10.03 -16.86 8.50
N HIS A 259 9.63 -16.33 7.33
CA HIS A 259 10.08 -15.02 6.84
C HIS A 259 9.65 -13.89 7.78
N VAL A 260 8.41 -13.93 8.27
CA VAL A 260 7.90 -12.96 9.25
C VAL A 260 8.72 -13.04 10.55
N SER A 261 9.02 -14.25 11.05
CA SER A 261 9.83 -14.44 12.26
C SER A 261 11.28 -13.94 12.10
N VAL A 262 11.88 -14.11 10.91
CA VAL A 262 13.23 -13.63 10.60
C VAL A 262 13.24 -12.10 10.54
N LEU A 263 12.25 -11.50 9.90
CA LEU A 263 12.10 -10.04 9.87
C LEU A 263 11.89 -9.47 11.27
N ALA A 264 11.01 -10.08 12.07
CA ALA A 264 10.74 -9.64 13.44
C ALA A 264 12.03 -9.64 14.27
N ARG A 265 12.77 -10.76 14.27
CA ARG A 265 14.08 -10.85 14.97
C ARG A 265 15.08 -9.82 14.48
N ALA A 266 15.15 -9.57 13.16
CA ALA A 266 16.05 -8.58 12.60
C ALA A 266 15.72 -7.15 13.08
N TYR A 267 14.44 -6.77 13.10
CA TYR A 267 14.03 -5.46 13.60
C TYR A 267 14.24 -5.32 15.12
N THR A 268 13.92 -6.33 15.92
CA THR A 268 14.21 -6.33 17.36
C THR A 268 15.71 -6.16 17.65
N ALA A 269 16.58 -6.83 16.89
CA ALA A 269 18.03 -6.66 17.05
C ALA A 269 18.49 -5.24 16.68
N VAL A 270 17.89 -4.66 15.65
CA VAL A 270 18.17 -3.29 15.20
C VAL A 270 17.69 -2.26 16.23
N ASP A 271 16.51 -2.45 16.81
CA ASP A 271 15.96 -1.59 17.85
C ASP A 271 16.82 -1.65 19.12
N ALA A 272 17.29 -2.84 19.51
CA ALA A 272 18.21 -3.01 20.65
C ALA A 272 19.54 -2.26 20.43
N VAL A 273 20.12 -2.35 19.22
CA VAL A 273 21.34 -1.61 18.88
C VAL A 273 21.09 -0.10 18.86
N SER A 274 19.93 0.34 18.37
CA SER A 274 19.54 1.75 18.34
C SER A 274 19.35 2.31 19.75
N ALA A 275 18.66 1.57 20.63
CA ALA A 275 18.48 1.93 22.03
C ALA A 275 19.84 2.06 22.75
N ALA A 276 20.73 1.09 22.56
CA ALA A 276 22.09 1.13 23.11
C ALA A 276 22.90 2.34 22.61
N ARG A 277 22.77 2.73 21.33
CA ARG A 277 23.45 3.91 20.77
C ARG A 277 22.94 5.23 21.32
N ILE A 278 21.65 5.32 21.63
CA ILE A 278 21.04 6.54 22.20
C ILE A 278 21.39 6.67 23.69
N GLY A 279 22.01 5.64 24.29
CA GLY A 279 22.28 5.63 25.73
C GLY A 279 20.99 5.54 26.54
N LEU A 280 19.93 4.98 25.95
CA LEU A 280 18.76 4.52 26.70
C LEU A 280 19.24 3.34 27.55
N ASP A 281 19.80 3.66 28.71
CA ASP A 281 20.22 2.71 29.71
C ASP A 281 18.98 1.96 30.20
N ASP A 282 19.06 0.63 30.32
CA ASP A 282 17.96 -0.21 30.83
C ASP A 282 17.52 0.25 32.22
N SER A 283 18.40 0.91 32.97
CA SER A 283 18.09 1.56 34.24
C SER A 283 17.09 2.72 34.10
N ALA A 284 17.19 3.53 33.04
CA ALA A 284 16.27 4.62 32.74
C ALA A 284 14.92 4.10 32.25
N LEU A 285 14.91 3.03 31.45
CA LEU A 285 13.70 2.34 31.01
C LEU A 285 12.96 1.69 32.19
N LYS A 286 13.66 0.96 33.07
CA LYS A 286 13.07 0.40 34.31
C LYS A 286 12.55 1.48 35.25
N ASN A 287 13.23 2.63 35.35
CA ASN A 287 12.74 3.75 36.14
C ASN A 287 11.44 4.32 35.56
N VAL A 288 11.36 4.50 34.24
CA VAL A 288 10.12 4.95 33.57
C VAL A 288 8.99 3.93 33.71
N GLU A 289 9.28 2.64 33.60
CA GLU A 289 8.30 1.55 33.78
C GLU A 289 7.78 1.51 35.23
N SER A 290 8.67 1.62 36.23
CA SER A 290 8.28 1.71 37.65
C SER A 290 7.49 2.99 37.96
N MET A 291 7.79 4.12 37.30
CA MET A 291 7.00 5.34 37.41
C MET A 291 5.61 5.16 36.79
N GLY A 292 5.50 4.43 35.68
CA GLY A 292 4.21 4.08 35.06
C GLY A 292 3.34 3.21 35.96
N GLU A 293 3.90 2.15 36.55
CA GLU A 293 3.22 1.30 37.53
C GLU A 293 2.75 2.11 38.75
N SER A 294 3.58 3.06 39.23
CA SER A 294 3.18 3.95 40.32
C SER A 294 2.01 4.88 39.95
N LEU A 295 1.91 5.32 38.70
CA LEU A 295 0.81 6.16 38.22
C LEU A 295 -0.49 5.36 38.07
N ASP A 296 -0.41 4.09 37.65
CA ASP A 296 -1.56 3.19 37.60
C ASP A 296 -2.06 2.82 39.00
N GLU A 297 -1.17 2.64 39.97
CA GLU A 297 -1.54 2.46 41.38
C GLU A 297 -2.20 3.71 41.96
N VAL A 298 -1.67 4.90 41.69
CA VAL A 298 -2.28 6.18 42.10
C VAL A 298 -3.64 6.38 41.44
N SER A 299 -3.78 6.05 40.15
CA SER A 299 -5.05 6.11 39.42
C SER A 299 -6.08 5.17 40.03
N ARG A 300 -5.68 3.93 40.36
CA ARG A 300 -6.55 2.95 41.03
C ARG A 300 -6.98 3.44 42.41
N ALA A 301 -6.05 3.96 43.22
CA ALA A 301 -6.36 4.50 44.54
C ALA A 301 -7.36 5.67 44.48
N ILE A 302 -7.22 6.59 43.51
CA ILE A 302 -8.17 7.69 43.32
C ILE A 302 -9.56 7.17 42.92
N VAL A 303 -9.63 6.13 42.09
CA VAL A 303 -10.91 5.51 41.70
C VAL A 303 -11.58 4.83 42.89
N GLU A 304 -10.81 4.15 43.74
CA GLU A 304 -11.31 3.49 44.96
C GLU A 304 -11.82 4.52 45.99
N VAL A 305 -11.07 5.58 46.29
CA VAL A 305 -11.50 6.67 47.19
C VAL A 305 -12.81 7.32 46.69
N ARG A 306 -12.91 7.54 45.37
CA ARG A 306 -14.13 8.10 44.77
C ARG A 306 -15.33 7.14 44.82
N ALA A 307 -15.09 5.84 44.90
CA ALA A 307 -16.14 4.84 45.06
C ALA A 307 -16.64 4.79 46.51
N GLU A 308 -15.74 4.94 47.50
CA GLU A 308 -16.09 4.99 48.92
C GLU A 308 -16.90 6.25 49.29
N GLU A 309 -16.56 7.42 48.74
CA GLU A 309 -17.32 8.67 48.97
C GLU A 309 -18.76 8.64 48.42
N ARG A 310 -19.10 7.68 47.54
CA ARG A 310 -20.43 7.55 46.94
C ARG A 310 -21.38 6.62 47.68
N LEU A 311 -20.94 5.98 48.76
CA LEU A 311 -21.82 5.19 49.61
C LEU A 311 -22.48 6.13 50.64
N PRO A 312 -23.79 6.39 50.55
CA PRO A 312 -24.49 7.20 51.55
C PRO A 312 -24.53 6.43 52.88
N GLY A 313 -23.95 7.03 53.91
CA GLY A 313 -24.20 6.68 55.31
C GLY A 313 -25.60 7.11 55.75
#